data_AF-A0A7X9GG79-F1
#
_entry.id   AF-A0A7X9GG79-F1
#
_cell.length_a   1.000
_cell.length_b   1.000
_cell.length_c   1.000
_cell.angle_alpha   90.00
_cell.angle_beta   90.00
_cell.angle_gamma   90.00
#
_symmetry.space_group_name_H-M   'P 1'
#
loop_
_entity.id
_entity.type
_entity.pdbx_description
1 polymer ?
#
loop_
_entity_poly.entity_id
_entity_poly.type
_entity_poly.pdbx_seq_one_letter_code
_entity_poly.pdbx_strand_id
1 'polypeptide(L)'
;MKKKQIVPILFIWLLVVFSLFSCASSVSLRESLAFEYFTLAEEYYALKKWDKALEFYTKSKQSKKLYDNSLYKTGLIFVEQKKYDEAEKVFDELLGADKNNATILSQLAFVKSKQKKFLEAILLYENILLMYPMDQTTKKNLALVYWYNGDTEKARSIQKELIDENPLDTSLKDLLKEDEGNKAG
;
A
#
# COMPACT_ATOMS: atom_id res chain seq x y z
N MET A 1 -51.01 47.24 8.58
CA MET A 1 -49.62 47.14 8.07
C MET A 1 -48.88 46.03 8.83
N LYS A 2 -48.66 44.87 8.20
CA LYS A 2 -47.95 43.73 8.81
C LYS A 2 -46.43 43.94 8.69
N LYS A 3 -45.73 44.33 9.77
CA LYS A 3 -44.26 44.24 9.86
C LYS A 3 -43.88 42.75 9.89
N LYS A 4 -43.61 42.18 8.71
CA LYS A 4 -43.24 40.77 8.54
C LYS A 4 -41.93 40.47 9.29
N GLN A 5 -41.91 39.29 9.91
CA GLN A 5 -40.84 38.64 10.66
C GLN A 5 -39.57 38.36 9.83
N ILE A 6 -38.95 39.37 9.22
CA ILE A 6 -37.76 39.21 8.36
C ILE A 6 -36.48 39.06 9.20
N VAL A 7 -36.45 39.66 10.40
CA VAL A 7 -35.31 39.65 11.34
C VAL A 7 -34.89 38.23 11.80
N PRO A 8 -35.79 37.32 12.22
CA PRO A 8 -35.37 35.99 12.67
C PRO A 8 -34.75 35.14 11.55
N ILE A 9 -35.20 35.29 10.31
CA ILE A 9 -34.65 34.52 9.17
C ILE A 9 -33.22 35.00 8.89
N LEU A 10 -32.96 36.30 8.78
CA LEU A 10 -31.62 36.84 8.52
C LEU A 10 -30.62 36.45 9.62
N PHE A 11 -31.07 36.41 10.88
CA PHE A 11 -30.25 36.01 12.03
C PHE A 11 -29.93 34.51 12.01
N ILE A 12 -30.90 33.66 11.66
CA ILE A 12 -30.67 32.22 11.45
C ILE A 12 -29.68 32.00 10.30
N TRP A 13 -29.79 32.75 9.20
CA TRP A 13 -28.84 32.68 8.09
C TRP A 13 -27.42 33.10 8.51
N LEU A 14 -27.26 34.16 9.31
CA LEU A 14 -25.97 34.57 9.86
C LEU A 14 -25.36 33.51 10.78
N LEU A 15 -26.15 32.89 11.65
CA LEU A 15 -25.69 31.81 12.52
C LEU A 15 -25.30 30.56 11.72
N VAL A 16 -26.08 30.20 10.70
CA VAL A 16 -25.76 29.07 9.81
C VAL A 16 -24.46 29.37 9.05
N VAL A 17 -24.30 30.55 8.45
CA VAL A 17 -23.08 30.95 7.74
C VAL A 17 -21.87 30.99 8.67
N PHE A 18 -22.01 31.50 9.89
CA PHE A 18 -20.94 31.52 10.89
C PHE A 18 -20.55 30.10 11.34
N SER A 19 -21.54 29.22 11.55
CA SER A 19 -21.29 27.81 11.91
C SER A 19 -20.63 27.03 10.78
N LEU A 20 -21.03 27.27 9.53
CA LEU A 20 -20.41 26.68 8.34
C LEU A 20 -18.99 27.19 8.13
N PHE A 21 -18.73 28.48 8.38
CA PHE A 21 -17.39 29.06 8.28
C PHE A 21 -16.45 28.53 9.37
N SER A 22 -16.94 28.41 10.62
CA SER A 22 -16.20 27.79 11.73
C SER A 22 -15.91 26.30 11.49
N CYS A 23 -16.87 25.59 10.89
CA CYS A 23 -16.67 24.19 10.52
C CYS A 23 -15.64 24.05 9.39
N ALA A 24 -15.75 24.86 8.32
CA ALA A 24 -14.83 24.84 7.19
C ALA A 24 -13.38 25.16 7.60
N SER A 25 -13.17 26.14 8.47
CA SER A 25 -11.83 26.47 9.00
C SER A 25 -11.27 25.38 9.92
N SER A 26 -12.14 24.72 10.70
CA SER A 26 -11.73 23.58 11.53
C SER A 26 -11.34 22.35 10.70
N VAL A 27 -12.04 22.10 9.58
CA VAL A 27 -11.72 21.01 8.66
C VAL A 27 -10.42 21.29 7.92
N SER A 28 -10.21 22.52 7.42
CA SER A 28 -8.96 22.87 6.73
C SER A 28 -7.74 22.78 7.65
N LEU A 29 -7.88 23.16 8.92
CA LEU A 29 -6.82 23.03 9.93
C LEU A 29 -6.50 21.56 10.24
N ARG A 30 -7.53 20.70 10.36
CA ARG A 30 -7.32 19.26 10.56
C ARG A 30 -6.62 18.61 9.37
N GLU A 31 -6.99 18.99 8.16
CA GLU A 31 -6.35 18.50 6.93
C GLU A 31 -4.89 18.96 6.82
N SER A 32 -4.59 20.23 7.14
CA SER A 32 -3.19 20.71 7.14
C SER A 32 -2.34 20.01 8.21
N LEU A 33 -2.90 19.78 9.40
CA LEU A 33 -2.21 19.09 10.48
C LEU A 33 -1.96 17.61 10.14
N ALA A 34 -2.89 16.95 9.45
CA ALA A 34 -2.69 15.57 9.00
C ALA A 34 -1.52 15.44 8.01
N PHE A 35 -1.33 16.44 7.15
CA PHE A 35 -0.19 16.49 6.24
C PHE A 35 1.13 16.71 6.99
N GLU A 36 1.15 17.57 8.01
CA GLU A 36 2.33 17.76 8.86
C GLU A 36 2.71 16.45 9.58
N TYR A 37 1.72 15.73 10.14
CA TYR A 37 1.96 14.41 10.71
C TYR A 37 2.47 13.41 9.68
N PHE A 38 1.98 13.45 8.44
CA PHE A 38 2.48 12.58 7.37
C PHE A 38 3.97 12.84 7.09
N THR A 39 4.35 14.11 6.93
CA THR A 39 5.73 14.51 6.67
C THR A 39 6.65 14.08 7.81
N LEU A 40 6.25 14.32 9.05
CA LEU A 40 7.03 13.89 10.22
C LEU A 40 7.15 12.36 10.31
N ALA A 41 6.10 11.62 9.92
CA ALA A 41 6.14 10.17 9.84
C ALA A 41 7.15 9.70 8.76
N GLU A 42 7.20 10.34 7.60
CA GLU A 42 8.19 10.04 6.54
C GLU A 42 9.62 10.30 7.01
N GLU A 43 9.88 11.36 7.79
CA GLU A 43 11.19 11.62 8.39
C GLU A 43 11.59 10.49 9.35
N TYR A 44 10.68 10.08 10.25
CA TYR A 44 10.94 8.96 11.15
C TYR A 44 11.08 7.62 10.43
N TYR A 45 10.33 7.41 9.34
CA TYR A 45 10.44 6.25 8.46
C TYR A 45 11.83 6.18 7.82
N ALA A 46 12.32 7.29 7.27
CA ALA A 46 13.66 7.37 6.67
C ALA A 46 14.77 7.09 7.70
N LEU A 47 14.57 7.52 8.96
CA LEU A 47 15.46 7.22 10.08
C LEU A 47 15.28 5.80 10.68
N LYS A 48 14.39 4.98 10.11
CA LYS A 48 14.01 3.65 10.62
C LYS A 48 13.51 3.64 12.07
N LYS A 49 12.98 4.77 12.55
CA LYS A 49 12.38 4.92 13.88
C LYS A 49 10.91 4.51 13.81
N TRP A 50 10.68 3.21 13.65
CA TRP A 50 9.38 2.64 13.32
C TRP A 50 8.26 3.03 14.27
N ASP A 51 8.49 3.00 15.58
CA ASP A 51 7.45 3.30 16.56
C ASP A 51 6.92 4.74 16.41
N LYS A 52 7.83 5.69 16.20
CA LYS A 52 7.46 7.09 15.96
C LYS A 52 6.79 7.28 14.61
N ALA A 53 7.29 6.62 13.57
CA ALA A 53 6.66 6.68 12.25
C ALA A 53 5.21 6.17 12.32
N LEU A 54 4.98 5.03 12.96
CA LEU A 54 3.64 4.46 13.18
C LEU A 54 2.73 5.38 14.01
N GLU A 55 3.26 6.03 15.04
CA GLU A 55 2.52 7.02 15.83
C GLU A 55 2.01 8.17 14.94
N PHE A 56 2.89 8.75 14.12
CA PHE A 56 2.52 9.88 13.27
C PHE A 56 1.68 9.49 12.06
N TYR A 57 1.88 8.33 11.45
CA TYR A 57 0.94 7.79 10.43
C TYR A 57 -0.44 7.53 11.03
N THR A 58 -0.53 7.09 12.29
CA THR A 58 -1.82 6.89 12.98
C THR A 58 -2.57 8.21 13.21
N LYS A 59 -1.83 9.30 13.46
CA LYS A 59 -2.42 10.65 13.54
C LYS A 59 -2.80 11.17 12.15
N SER A 60 -1.96 10.93 11.15
CA SER A 60 -2.17 11.39 9.76
C SER A 60 -3.38 10.73 9.10
N LYS A 61 -3.58 9.41 9.30
CA LYS A 61 -4.71 8.66 8.72
C LYS A 61 -6.10 9.14 9.17
N GLN A 62 -6.20 10.05 10.14
CA GLN A 62 -7.47 10.69 10.49
C GLN A 62 -8.00 11.59 9.36
N SER A 63 -7.14 12.03 8.43
CA SER A 63 -7.57 12.66 7.18
C SER A 63 -7.98 11.60 6.15
N LYS A 64 -9.16 11.77 5.55
CA LYS A 64 -9.63 10.91 4.47
C LYS A 64 -8.68 10.92 3.26
N LYS A 65 -8.00 12.04 3.00
CA LYS A 65 -7.06 12.17 1.87
C LYS A 65 -5.76 11.41 2.08
N LEU A 66 -5.36 11.24 3.33
CA LEU A 66 -4.10 10.60 3.72
C LEU A 66 -4.28 9.21 4.31
N TYR A 67 -5.53 8.73 4.42
CA TYR A 67 -5.87 7.42 4.97
C TYR A 67 -5.08 6.31 4.28
N ASP A 68 -5.26 6.16 2.96
CA ASP A 68 -4.64 5.09 2.19
C ASP A 68 -3.12 5.19 2.19
N ASN A 69 -2.57 6.40 2.03
CA ASN A 69 -1.12 6.60 2.02
C ASN A 69 -0.48 6.25 3.37
N SER A 70 -1.10 6.69 4.48
CA SER A 70 -0.61 6.41 5.83
C SER A 70 -0.70 4.93 6.17
N LEU A 71 -1.79 4.28 5.72
CA LEU A 71 -2.01 2.86 5.90
C LEU A 71 -1.02 2.04 5.05
N TYR A 72 -0.77 2.42 3.80
CA TYR A 72 0.23 1.80 2.95
C TYR A 72 1.62 1.84 3.56
N LYS A 73 2.03 3.02 4.07
CA LYS A 73 3.32 3.19 4.77
C LYS A 73 3.40 2.36 6.05
N THR A 74 2.29 2.25 6.79
CA THR A 74 2.19 1.35 7.95
C THR A 74 2.43 -0.10 7.56
N GLY A 75 1.84 -0.57 6.44
CA GLY A 75 2.06 -1.91 5.91
C GLY A 75 3.52 -2.16 5.54
N LEU A 76 4.17 -1.20 4.87
CA LEU A 76 5.61 -1.27 4.56
C LEU A 76 6.48 -1.35 5.82
N ILE A 77 6.16 -0.60 6.88
CA ILE A 77 6.88 -0.72 8.16
C ILE A 77 6.75 -2.14 8.72
N PHE A 78 5.55 -2.73 8.69
CA PHE A 78 5.38 -4.10 9.18
C PHE A 78 6.15 -5.13 8.35
N VAL A 79 6.25 -4.93 7.03
CA VAL A 79 7.11 -5.73 6.16
C VAL A 79 8.59 -5.64 6.58
N GLU A 80 9.10 -4.43 6.80
CA GLU A 80 10.49 -4.18 7.26
C GLU A 80 10.76 -4.80 8.64
N GLN A 81 9.75 -4.80 9.52
CA GLN A 81 9.82 -5.45 10.83
C GLN A 81 9.61 -6.97 10.78
N LYS A 82 9.38 -7.56 9.60
CA LYS A 82 9.00 -8.98 9.40
C LYS A 82 7.72 -9.40 10.12
N LYS A 83 6.86 -8.43 10.44
CA LYS A 83 5.53 -8.61 11.03
C LYS A 83 4.50 -8.85 9.93
N TYR A 84 4.62 -10.02 9.29
CA TYR A 84 3.89 -10.31 8.06
C TYR A 84 2.37 -10.42 8.27
N ASP A 85 1.91 -10.88 9.43
CA ASP A 85 0.48 -11.00 9.72
C ASP A 85 -0.19 -9.63 9.90
N GLU A 86 0.51 -8.67 10.49
CA GLU A 86 0.05 -7.28 10.58
C GLU A 86 0.10 -6.56 9.23
N ALA A 87 1.13 -6.83 8.42
CA ALA A 87 1.21 -6.30 7.05
C ALA A 87 0.08 -6.82 6.16
N GLU A 88 -0.25 -8.11 6.25
CA GLU A 88 -1.36 -8.75 5.53
C GLU A 88 -2.69 -8.03 5.82
N LYS A 89 -3.03 -7.83 7.10
CA LYS A 89 -4.25 -7.11 7.51
C LYS A 89 -4.32 -5.70 6.93
N VAL A 90 -3.20 -4.99 6.93
CA VAL A 90 -3.12 -3.62 6.41
C VAL A 90 -3.34 -3.58 4.89
N PHE A 91 -2.74 -4.50 4.14
CA PHE A 91 -2.92 -4.54 2.68
C PHE A 91 -4.30 -5.06 2.28
N ASP A 92 -4.87 -6.01 3.02
CA ASP A 92 -6.26 -6.46 2.81
C ASP A 92 -7.26 -5.31 3.03
N GLU A 93 -7.02 -4.46 4.04
CA GLU A 93 -7.84 -3.27 4.28
C GLU A 93 -7.77 -2.29 3.10
N LEU A 94 -6.58 -2.04 2.56
CA LEU A 94 -6.39 -1.17 1.39
C LEU A 94 -7.06 -1.71 0.12
N LEU A 95 -7.07 -3.04 -0.08
CA LEU A 95 -7.79 -3.67 -1.19
C LEU A 95 -9.31 -3.56 -1.07
N GLY A 96 -9.83 -3.21 0.12
CA GLY A 96 -11.25 -2.93 0.31
C GLY A 96 -11.75 -1.75 -0.54
N ALA A 97 -10.89 -0.75 -0.78
CA ALA A 97 -11.22 0.43 -1.58
C ALA A 97 -11.04 0.18 -3.09
N ASP A 98 -9.95 -0.49 -3.48
CA ASP A 98 -9.67 -0.92 -4.85
C ASP A 98 -9.05 -2.32 -4.87
N LYS A 99 -9.88 -3.30 -5.21
CA LYS A 99 -9.51 -4.72 -5.24
C LYS A 99 -8.45 -5.05 -6.30
N ASN A 100 -8.27 -4.18 -7.29
CA ASN A 100 -7.39 -4.40 -8.44
C ASN A 100 -6.16 -3.49 -8.41
N ASN A 101 -5.87 -2.84 -7.28
CA ASN A 101 -4.69 -2.03 -7.14
C ASN A 101 -3.43 -2.90 -7.20
N ALA A 102 -2.75 -2.91 -8.36
CA ALA A 102 -1.58 -3.76 -8.60
C ALA A 102 -0.43 -3.52 -7.61
N THR A 103 -0.25 -2.28 -7.14
CA THR A 103 0.77 -1.98 -6.13
C THR A 103 0.46 -2.69 -4.81
N ILE A 104 -0.78 -2.62 -4.34
CA ILE A 104 -1.18 -3.29 -3.08
C ILE A 104 -1.19 -4.81 -3.25
N LEU A 105 -1.70 -5.32 -4.38
CA LEU A 105 -1.67 -6.75 -4.69
C LEU A 105 -0.22 -7.29 -4.68
N SER A 106 0.74 -6.53 -5.21
CA SER A 106 2.15 -6.93 -5.25
C SER A 106 2.77 -6.99 -3.85
N GLN A 107 2.44 -6.02 -2.99
CA GLN A 107 2.87 -6.05 -1.59
C GLN A 107 2.24 -7.22 -0.82
N LEU A 108 0.94 -7.47 -1.03
CA LEU A 108 0.27 -8.61 -0.41
C LEU A 108 0.86 -9.94 -0.89
N ALA A 109 1.13 -10.09 -2.19
CA ALA A 109 1.76 -11.28 -2.75
C ALA A 109 3.16 -11.51 -2.15
N PHE A 110 3.94 -10.44 -1.97
CA PHE A 110 5.23 -10.51 -1.29
C PHE A 110 5.07 -10.98 0.17
N VAL A 111 4.12 -10.41 0.92
CA VAL A 111 3.82 -10.81 2.30
C VAL A 111 3.42 -12.29 2.38
N LYS A 112 2.52 -12.75 1.51
CA LYS A 112 2.08 -14.15 1.42
C LYS A 112 3.26 -15.09 1.12
N SER A 113 4.15 -14.69 0.21
CA SER A 113 5.38 -15.41 -0.10
C SER A 113 6.29 -15.54 1.13
N LYS A 114 6.48 -14.46 1.91
CA LYS A 114 7.26 -14.50 3.16
C LYS A 114 6.62 -15.34 4.26
N GLN A 115 5.30 -15.47 4.25
CA GLN A 115 4.56 -16.42 5.11
C GLN A 115 4.60 -17.87 4.60
N LYS A 116 5.31 -18.16 3.50
CA LYS A 116 5.32 -19.46 2.81
C LYS A 116 3.95 -19.89 2.26
N LYS A 117 2.99 -18.96 2.14
CA LYS A 117 1.68 -19.15 1.49
C LYS A 117 1.82 -18.98 -0.03
N PHE A 118 2.65 -19.81 -0.65
CA PHE A 118 3.10 -19.60 -2.03
C PHE A 118 1.97 -19.63 -3.07
N LEU A 119 0.99 -20.54 -2.91
CA LEU A 119 -0.14 -20.62 -3.82
C LEU A 119 -0.99 -19.33 -3.83
N GLU A 120 -1.19 -18.71 -2.67
CA GLU A 120 -1.90 -17.43 -2.57
C GLU A 120 -1.09 -16.30 -3.23
N ALA A 121 0.23 -16.27 -3.01
CA ALA A 121 1.12 -15.30 -3.66
C ALA A 121 1.12 -15.44 -5.20
N ILE A 122 1.12 -16.68 -5.71
CA ILE A 122 1.03 -16.98 -7.15
C ILE A 122 -0.26 -16.38 -7.73
N LEU A 123 -1.41 -16.67 -7.13
CA LEU A 123 -2.70 -16.16 -7.61
C LEU A 123 -2.74 -14.63 -7.65
N LEU A 124 -2.15 -13.96 -6.66
CA LEU A 124 -2.09 -12.50 -6.63
C LEU A 124 -1.19 -11.94 -7.74
N TYR A 125 -0.01 -12.53 -7.96
CA TYR A 125 0.88 -12.09 -9.05
C TYR A 125 0.28 -12.40 -10.43
N GLU A 126 -0.38 -13.53 -10.61
CA GLU A 126 -1.10 -13.87 -11.85
C GLU A 126 -2.21 -12.85 -12.12
N ASN A 127 -2.96 -12.44 -11.09
CA ASN A 127 -3.97 -11.39 -11.24
C ASN A 127 -3.37 -10.06 -11.72
N ILE A 128 -2.20 -9.67 -11.19
CA ILE A 128 -1.50 -8.48 -11.67
C ILE A 128 -1.12 -8.63 -13.15
N LEU A 129 -0.60 -9.80 -13.56
CA LEU A 129 -0.21 -10.04 -14.96
C LEU A 129 -1.40 -10.14 -15.92
N LEU A 130 -2.60 -10.47 -15.45
CA LEU A 130 -3.81 -10.37 -16.27
C LEU A 130 -4.10 -8.91 -16.67
N MET A 131 -3.80 -7.96 -15.79
CA MET A 131 -4.00 -6.52 -16.03
C MET A 131 -2.78 -5.86 -16.70
N TYR A 132 -1.58 -6.32 -16.35
CA TYR A 132 -0.30 -5.77 -16.80
C TYR A 132 0.62 -6.89 -17.31
N PRO A 133 0.34 -7.46 -18.50
CA PRO A 133 1.04 -8.66 -19.00
C PRO A 133 2.54 -8.48 -19.22
N MET A 134 3.00 -7.24 -19.40
CA MET A 134 4.40 -6.91 -19.67
C MET A 134 5.18 -6.47 -18.43
N ASP A 135 4.60 -6.53 -17.22
CA ASP A 135 5.30 -6.15 -15.99
C ASP A 135 6.40 -7.17 -15.65
N GLN A 136 7.62 -6.83 -16.05
CA GLN A 136 8.84 -7.59 -15.81
C GLN A 136 9.10 -7.84 -14.32
N THR A 137 8.76 -6.88 -13.45
CA THR A 137 8.99 -7.02 -12.00
C THR A 137 8.07 -8.08 -11.43
N THR A 138 6.79 -8.04 -11.81
CA THR A 138 5.82 -9.06 -11.40
C THR A 138 6.18 -10.44 -11.95
N LYS A 139 6.61 -10.55 -13.23
CA LYS A 139 7.11 -11.81 -13.79
C LYS A 139 8.31 -12.37 -13.01
N LYS A 140 9.30 -11.52 -12.67
CA LYS A 140 10.47 -11.90 -11.85
C LYS A 140 10.01 -12.44 -10.48
N ASN A 141 9.13 -11.73 -9.79
CA ASN A 141 8.62 -12.15 -8.49
C ASN A 141 7.81 -13.45 -8.58
N LEU A 142 6.98 -13.62 -9.60
CA LEU A 142 6.23 -14.84 -9.84
C LEU A 142 7.15 -16.05 -10.09
N ALA A 143 8.21 -15.88 -10.89
CA ALA A 143 9.21 -16.92 -11.12
C ALA A 143 9.89 -17.36 -9.81
N LEU A 144 10.24 -16.40 -8.95
CA LEU A 144 10.81 -16.68 -7.62
C LEU A 144 9.82 -17.44 -6.73
N VAL A 145 8.54 -17.02 -6.69
CA VAL A 145 7.54 -17.73 -5.89
C VAL A 145 7.30 -19.15 -6.41
N TYR A 146 7.23 -19.36 -7.72
CA TYR A 146 7.15 -20.71 -8.30
C TYR A 146 8.34 -21.57 -7.91
N TRP A 147 9.55 -20.99 -7.90
CA TRP A 147 10.76 -21.68 -7.45
C TRP A 147 10.69 -22.11 -5.98
N TYR A 148 10.25 -21.21 -5.09
CA TYR A 148 10.08 -21.55 -3.67
C TYR A 148 8.92 -22.53 -3.40
N ASN A 149 7.87 -22.50 -4.23
CA ASN A 149 6.79 -23.47 -4.19
C ASN A 149 7.22 -24.87 -4.67
N GLY A 150 8.40 -25.00 -5.28
CA GLY A 150 8.91 -26.25 -5.86
C GLY A 150 8.50 -26.49 -7.31
N ASP A 151 7.75 -25.57 -7.92
CA ASP A 151 7.29 -25.63 -9.30
C ASP A 151 8.40 -25.11 -10.25
N THR A 152 9.56 -25.78 -10.21
CA THR A 152 10.78 -25.32 -10.88
C THR A 152 10.66 -25.20 -12.39
N GLU A 153 9.81 -26.03 -13.01
CA GLU A 153 9.56 -25.98 -14.46
C GLU A 153 8.90 -24.66 -14.86
N LYS A 154 7.86 -24.23 -14.14
CA LYS A 154 7.20 -22.94 -14.39
C LYS A 154 8.15 -21.77 -14.12
N ALA A 155 8.91 -21.83 -13.03
CA ALA A 155 9.90 -20.80 -12.71
C ALA A 155 10.92 -20.63 -13.84
N ARG A 156 11.49 -21.73 -14.36
CA ARG A 156 12.46 -21.71 -15.47
C ARG A 156 11.83 -21.26 -16.79
N SER A 157 10.57 -21.61 -17.03
CA SER A 157 9.84 -21.14 -18.21
C SER A 157 9.73 -19.61 -18.20
N ILE A 158 9.30 -19.01 -17.08
CA ILE A 158 9.20 -17.55 -16.94
C ILE A 158 10.59 -16.90 -17.02
N GLN A 159 11.60 -17.49 -16.38
CA GLN A 159 12.98 -16.99 -16.47
C GLN A 159 13.48 -16.92 -17.93
N LYS A 160 13.17 -17.95 -18.73
CA LYS A 160 13.52 -17.97 -20.15
C LYS A 160 12.80 -16.86 -20.91
N GLU A 161 11.49 -16.70 -20.69
CA GLU A 161 10.71 -15.62 -21.30
C GLU A 161 11.30 -14.24 -20.99
N LEU A 162 11.63 -13.98 -19.72
CA LEU A 162 12.28 -12.73 -19.30
C LEU A 162 13.62 -12.50 -20.02
N ILE A 163 14.43 -13.55 -20.21
CA ILE A 163 15.72 -13.45 -20.92
C ILE A 163 15.49 -13.17 -22.40
N ASP A 164 14.50 -13.81 -23.02
CA ASP A 164 14.17 -13.61 -24.43
C ASP A 164 13.64 -12.18 -24.67
N GLU A 165 12.88 -11.63 -23.72
CA GLU A 165 12.38 -10.24 -23.75
C GLU A 165 13.47 -9.20 -23.50
N ASN A 166 14.44 -9.49 -22.62
CA ASN A 166 15.57 -8.61 -22.33
C ASN A 166 16.91 -9.36 -22.21
N PRO A 167 17.54 -9.70 -23.35
CA PRO A 167 18.77 -10.48 -23.36
C PRO A 167 19.99 -9.78 -22.73
N LEU A 168 19.92 -8.45 -22.56
CA LEU A 168 20.99 -7.63 -21.98
C LEU A 168 20.96 -7.61 -20.45
N ASP A 169 19.83 -7.95 -19.82
CA ASP A 169 19.74 -8.07 -18.37
C ASP A 169 20.36 -9.40 -17.92
N THR A 170 21.67 -9.38 -17.69
CA THR A 170 22.44 -10.57 -17.29
C THR A 170 22.01 -11.13 -15.93
N SER A 171 21.41 -10.31 -15.05
CA SER A 171 20.93 -10.75 -13.74
C SER A 171 19.86 -11.84 -13.83
N LEU A 172 19.12 -11.88 -14.94
CA LEU A 172 18.08 -12.87 -15.18
C LEU A 172 18.61 -14.30 -15.23
N LYS A 173 19.87 -14.52 -15.62
CA LYS A 173 20.47 -15.87 -15.66
C LYS A 173 20.68 -16.47 -14.27
N ASP A 174 20.86 -15.62 -13.27
CA ASP A 174 21.13 -16.01 -11.89
C ASP A 174 19.90 -15.86 -10.97
N LEU A 175 18.78 -15.34 -11.49
CA LEU A 175 17.51 -15.12 -10.78
C LEU A 175 17.08 -16.31 -9.90
N LEU A 176 17.23 -17.54 -10.38
CA LEU A 176 16.81 -18.75 -9.67
C LEU A 176 17.95 -19.51 -8.96
N LYS A 177 19.19 -18.99 -9.01
CA LYS A 177 20.37 -19.64 -8.43
C LYS A 177 20.68 -19.22 -7.00
N GLU A 178 20.26 -18.02 -6.59
CA GLU A 178 20.75 -17.39 -5.36
C GLU A 178 20.31 -18.09 -4.05
N ASP A 179 19.35 -19.02 -4.06
CA ASP A 179 18.71 -19.48 -2.81
C ASP A 179 18.68 -21.00 -2.57
N GLU A 180 19.61 -21.78 -3.17
CA GLU A 180 19.84 -23.16 -2.71
C GLU A 180 20.26 -23.22 -1.23
N GLY A 181 20.80 -22.13 -0.67
CA GLY A 181 21.19 -22.02 0.74
C GLY A 181 20.06 -21.79 1.75
N ASN A 182 18.87 -21.36 1.31
CA ASN A 182 17.74 -21.01 2.19
C ASN A 182 16.65 -22.10 2.22
N LYS A 183 16.82 -23.16 1.41
CA LYS A 183 16.05 -24.40 1.55
C LYS A 183 16.39 -25.16 2.85
N ALA A 184 17.43 -24.75 3.58
CA ALA A 184 17.96 -25.42 4.76
C ALA A 184 17.72 -24.67 6.11
N GLY A 185 16.83 -23.66 6.14
CA GLY A 185 16.50 -22.87 7.33
C GLY A 185 15.09 -23.03 7.85
#